data_AF-A0A918V7H5-F1
#
_entry.id   AF-A0A918V7H5-F1
#
_cell.length_a   1.000
_cell.length_b   1.000
_cell.length_c   1.000
_cell.angle_alpha   90.00
_cell.angle_beta   90.00
_cell.angle_gamma   90.00
#
_symmetry.space_group_name_H-M   'P 1'
#
loop_
_entity.id
_entity.type
_entity.pdbx_description
1 polymer ?
#
loop_
_entity_poly.entity_id
_entity_poly.type
_entity_poly.pdbx_seq_one_letter_code
_entity_poly.pdbx_strand_id
1 'polypeptide(L)'
;MKKPSKVYTIFRLEVPIIGQTLPNAQLDATGLSDLISVDVIAFKTKIGLLGIGPSLIIPTASSEFLGAGKWSPGLAGVIMNKGFGMTLGLFGQQYVSVGGNSKRPDQNYMLFQPIVTKILDHGYFLNFL
;
A
#
# COMPACT_ATOMS: atom_id res chain seq x y z
N MET A 1 -34.36 -5.15 5.39
CA MET A 1 -32.91 -5.19 5.05
C MET A 1 -32.34 -3.78 5.09
N LYS A 2 -31.33 -3.51 5.93
CA LYS A 2 -30.65 -2.20 6.01
C LYS A 2 -29.96 -1.93 4.65
N LYS A 3 -30.19 -0.76 4.04
CA LYS A 3 -29.42 -0.36 2.85
C LYS A 3 -27.93 -0.37 3.24
N PRO A 4 -27.03 -1.03 2.48
CA PRO A 4 -25.61 -1.02 2.78
C PRO A 4 -25.12 0.44 2.84
N SER A 5 -24.29 0.77 3.84
CA SER A 5 -23.76 2.11 4.03
C SER A 5 -23.04 2.57 2.76
N LYS A 6 -23.22 3.84 2.37
CA LYS A 6 -22.53 4.46 1.22
C LYS A 6 -21.03 4.69 1.46
N VAL A 7 -20.50 4.12 2.55
CA VAL A 7 -19.15 4.26 3.05
C VAL A 7 -18.53 2.87 3.09
N TYR A 8 -17.35 2.76 2.51
CA TYR A 8 -16.52 1.57 2.44
C TYR A 8 -15.23 1.85 3.21
N THR A 9 -14.70 0.86 3.90
CA THR A 9 -13.42 0.97 4.61
C THR A 9 -12.47 -0.05 4.04
N ILE A 10 -11.23 0.37 3.79
CA ILE A 10 -10.13 -0.48 3.35
C ILE A 10 -9.05 -0.36 4.42
N PHE A 11 -9.01 -1.33 5.33
CA PHE A 11 -7.90 -1.47 6.27
C PHE A 11 -6.92 -2.51 5.71
N ARG A 12 -5.63 -2.15 5.67
CA ARG A 12 -4.55 -3.02 5.20
C ARG A 12 -3.39 -2.97 6.18
N LEU A 13 -2.90 -4.14 6.54
CA LEU A 13 -1.64 -4.31 7.26
C LEU A 13 -0.74 -5.21 6.41
N GLU A 14 0.43 -4.71 6.05
CA GLU A 14 1.43 -5.40 5.25
C GLU A 14 2.62 -5.77 6.16
N VAL A 15 2.97 -7.06 6.17
CA VAL A 15 4.08 -7.63 6.93
C VAL A 15 5.04 -8.30 5.96
N PRO A 16 5.96 -7.55 5.32
CA PRO A 16 6.76 -8.10 4.24
C PRO A 16 7.92 -8.94 4.81
N ILE A 17 8.12 -10.11 4.23
CA ILE A 17 9.33 -10.92 4.41
C ILE A 17 10.08 -10.85 3.08
N ILE A 18 11.30 -10.32 3.12
CA ILE A 18 12.13 -10.09 1.93
C ILE A 18 13.39 -10.93 2.07
N GLY A 19 13.72 -11.68 1.03
CA GLY A 19 15.05 -12.24 0.79
C GLY A 19 15.69 -11.49 -0.36
N GLN A 20 16.83 -10.86 -0.13
CA GLN A 20 17.60 -10.17 -1.15
C GLN A 20 19.01 -10.74 -1.23
N THR A 21 19.47 -10.98 -2.46
CA THR A 21 20.81 -11.46 -2.77
C THR A 21 21.40 -10.55 -3.82
N LEU A 22 22.51 -9.90 -3.49
CA LEU A 22 23.22 -8.98 -4.37
C LEU A 22 24.56 -9.59 -4.82
N PRO A 23 25.12 -9.17 -5.97
CA PRO A 23 26.40 -9.70 -6.46
C PRO A 23 27.57 -9.56 -5.46
N ASN A 24 27.46 -8.65 -4.48
CA ASN A 24 28.36 -8.52 -3.35
C ASN A 24 27.63 -8.95 -2.06
N ALA A 25 27.97 -10.14 -1.56
CA ALA A 25 27.28 -10.82 -0.45
C ALA A 25 27.21 -10.04 0.87
N GLN A 26 27.96 -8.95 1.02
CA GLN A 26 27.94 -8.10 2.22
C GLN A 26 26.59 -7.42 2.46
N LEU A 27 25.74 -7.33 1.44
CA LEU A 27 24.43 -6.68 1.51
C LEU A 27 23.26 -7.69 1.47
N ASP A 28 23.58 -8.98 1.46
CA ASP A 28 22.59 -10.05 1.48
C ASP A 28 21.85 -10.05 2.81
N ALA A 29 20.53 -10.13 2.74
CA ALA A 29 19.69 -10.18 3.93
C ALA A 29 18.41 -10.95 3.63
N THR A 30 17.95 -11.70 4.63
CA THR A 30 16.62 -12.32 4.62
C THR A 30 15.95 -12.07 5.95
N GLY A 31 14.71 -11.60 5.93
CA GLY A 31 13.95 -11.37 7.13
C GLY A 31 12.80 -10.41 6.93
N LEU A 32 12.29 -9.86 8.03
CA LEU A 32 11.22 -8.87 8.03
C LEU A 32 11.74 -7.54 7.46
N SER A 33 10.90 -6.90 6.64
CA SER A 33 11.00 -5.51 6.23
C SER A 33 10.18 -4.61 7.17
N ASP A 34 10.11 -3.31 6.88
CA ASP A 34 9.30 -2.36 7.62
C ASP A 34 7.80 -2.65 7.40
N LEU A 35 7.03 -2.72 8.49
CA LEU A 35 5.58 -2.86 8.48
C LEU A 35 4.92 -1.64 7.85
N ILE A 36 3.84 -1.88 7.10
CA ILE A 36 3.02 -0.82 6.50
C ILE A 36 1.58 -1.01 6.96
N SER A 37 0.97 0.04 7.53
CA SER A 37 -0.45 0.07 7.86
C SER A 37 -1.14 1.17 7.08
N VAL A 38 -2.30 0.87 6.51
CA VAL A 38 -3.11 1.83 5.78
C VAL A 38 -4.58 1.67 6.15
N ASP A 39 -5.26 2.78 6.40
CA ASP A 39 -6.70 2.80 6.61
C ASP A 39 -7.31 3.85 5.68
N VAL A 40 -8.19 3.43 4.77
CA VAL A 40 -8.84 4.31 3.80
C VAL A 40 -10.34 4.23 3.96
N ILE A 41 -10.98 5.39 4.09
CA ILE A 41 -12.42 5.52 4.01
C ILE A 41 -12.76 5.96 2.59
N ALA A 42 -13.67 5.24 1.96
CA ALA A 42 -14.05 5.44 0.58
C ALA A 42 -15.57 5.62 0.40
N PHE A 43 -15.94 6.47 -0.56
CA PHE A 43 -17.29 6.88 -0.84
C PHE A 43 -17.61 6.65 -2.32
N LYS A 44 -18.86 6.25 -2.59
CA LYS A 44 -19.35 6.14 -3.96
C LYS A 44 -19.73 7.52 -4.49
N THR A 45 -19.14 7.93 -5.60
CA THR A 45 -19.39 9.18 -6.33
C THR A 45 -19.92 8.88 -7.73
N LYS A 46 -20.19 9.93 -8.52
CA LYS A 46 -20.61 9.79 -9.93
C LYS A 46 -19.52 9.21 -10.83
N ILE A 47 -18.25 9.42 -10.47
CA ILE A 47 -17.09 9.01 -11.26
C ILE A 47 -16.46 7.70 -10.78
N GLY A 48 -16.99 7.09 -9.71
CA GLY A 48 -16.49 5.83 -9.17
C GLY A 48 -16.48 5.80 -7.65
N LEU A 49 -15.62 4.97 -7.08
CA LEU A 49 -15.27 4.99 -5.67
C LEU A 49 -14.05 5.89 -5.48
N LEU A 50 -14.13 6.85 -4.56
CA LEU A 50 -12.99 7.64 -4.11
C LEU A 50 -12.78 7.44 -2.62
N GLY A 51 -11.55 7.22 -2.20
CA GLY A 51 -11.20 7.14 -0.79
C GLY A 51 -9.92 7.85 -0.46
N ILE A 52 -9.81 8.22 0.81
CA ILE A 52 -8.64 8.84 1.41
C ILE A 52 -8.49 8.33 2.84
N GLY A 53 -7.27 8.28 3.34
CA GLY A 53 -7.02 8.05 4.74
C GLY A 53 -5.54 7.99 5.09
N PRO A 54 -5.22 7.77 6.38
CA PRO A 54 -3.84 7.73 6.83
C PRO A 54 -3.11 6.45 6.39
N SER A 55 -1.80 6.58 6.26
CA SER A 55 -0.88 5.45 6.16
C SER A 55 0.34 5.67 7.05
N LEU A 56 1.01 4.58 7.41
CA LEU A 56 2.18 4.61 8.28
C LEU A 56 3.12 3.46 7.96
N ILE A 57 4.41 3.80 7.82
CA ILE A 57 5.51 2.84 7.78
C ILE A 57 6.19 2.84 9.14
N ILE A 58 6.38 1.63 9.69
CA ILE A 58 6.90 1.40 11.03
C ILE A 58 8.27 0.67 10.91
N PRO A 59 9.35 1.24 11.46
CA PRO A 59 10.70 0.72 11.31
C PRO A 59 10.91 -0.57 12.11
N THR A 60 10.57 -1.69 11.50
CA THR A 60 10.54 -3.04 12.11
C THR A 60 11.43 -4.03 11.37
N ALA A 61 12.13 -3.56 10.33
CA ALA A 61 13.04 -4.39 9.57
C ALA A 61 14.07 -5.07 10.47
N SER A 62 14.22 -6.38 10.27
CA SER A 62 15.15 -7.24 11.03
C SER A 62 16.62 -7.03 10.67
N SER A 63 16.89 -6.43 9.51
CA SER A 63 18.22 -6.06 9.03
C SER A 63 18.19 -4.66 8.45
N GLU A 64 19.32 -3.96 8.56
CA GLU A 64 19.46 -2.61 8.03
C GLU A 64 19.33 -2.51 6.51
N PHE A 65 19.51 -3.61 5.80
CA PHE A 65 19.37 -3.66 4.34
C PHE A 65 17.94 -3.97 3.87
N LEU A 66 17.01 -4.28 4.79
CA LEU A 66 15.63 -4.67 4.46
C LEU A 66 14.60 -3.57 4.71
N GLY A 67 15.02 -2.40 5.20
CA GLY A 67 14.12 -1.30 5.53
C GLY A 67 14.82 0.04 5.63
N ALA A 68 14.02 1.11 5.69
CA ALA A 68 14.51 2.48 5.78
C ALA A 68 14.93 2.84 7.22
N GLY A 69 14.38 2.15 8.23
CA GLY A 69 14.64 2.45 9.64
C GLY A 69 14.07 3.81 10.08
N LYS A 70 13.04 4.28 9.37
CA LYS A 70 12.35 5.57 9.61
C LYS A 70 10.88 5.35 9.89
N TRP A 71 10.36 6.08 10.86
CA TRP A 71 8.92 6.29 11.00
C TRP A 71 8.46 7.22 9.88
N SER A 72 7.58 6.72 9.02
CA SER A 72 7.11 7.48 7.86
C SER A 72 5.58 7.52 7.85
N PRO A 73 4.95 8.50 8.51
CA PRO A 73 3.53 8.76 8.31
C PRO A 73 3.27 9.20 6.87
N GLY A 74 2.06 8.93 6.41
CA GLY A 74 1.65 9.23 5.06
C GLY A 74 0.15 9.40 4.90
N LEU A 75 -0.21 9.82 3.70
CA LEU A 75 -1.60 9.86 3.23
C LEU A 75 -1.75 8.87 2.08
N ALA A 76 -2.85 8.11 2.14
CA ALA A 76 -3.25 7.19 1.11
C ALA A 76 -4.53 7.68 0.43
N GLY A 77 -4.63 7.44 -0.88
CA GLY A 77 -5.80 7.77 -1.69
C GLY A 77 -6.08 6.65 -2.67
N VAL A 78 -7.36 6.38 -2.90
CA VAL A 78 -7.81 5.39 -3.89
C VAL A 78 -8.87 5.99 -4.79
N ILE A 79 -8.77 5.70 -6.08
CA ILE A 79 -9.86 5.90 -7.03
C ILE A 79 -10.10 4.60 -7.79
N MET A 80 -11.35 4.19 -7.90
CA MET A 80 -11.73 3.01 -8.69
C MET A 80 -13.02 3.28 -9.46
N ASN A 81 -13.10 2.82 -10.70
CA ASN A 81 -14.30 2.87 -11.51
C ASN A 81 -14.56 1.50 -12.14
N LYS A 82 -15.83 1.13 -12.30
CA LYS A 82 -16.23 -0.06 -13.06
C LYS A 82 -16.69 0.36 -14.46
N GLY A 83 -15.99 -0.11 -15.48
CA GLY A 83 -16.28 0.17 -16.89
C GLY A 83 -15.77 -0.95 -17.79
N PHE A 84 -16.43 -1.15 -18.94
CA PHE A 84 -16.03 -2.14 -19.96
C PHE A 84 -15.85 -3.58 -19.42
N GLY A 85 -16.64 -3.97 -18.42
CA GLY A 85 -16.55 -5.30 -17.79
C GLY A 85 -15.35 -5.48 -16.85
N MET A 86 -14.62 -4.41 -16.52
CA MET A 86 -13.46 -4.43 -15.63
C MET A 86 -13.59 -3.35 -14.55
N THR A 87 -12.80 -3.49 -13.48
CA THR A 87 -12.55 -2.44 -12.50
C THR A 87 -11.17 -1.86 -12.80
N LEU A 88 -11.12 -0.55 -13.00
CA LEU A 88 -9.90 0.22 -13.18
C LEU A 88 -9.72 1.12 -11.98
N GLY A 89 -8.50 1.26 -11.49
CA GLY A 89 -8.23 2.13 -10.37
C GLY A 89 -6.77 2.49 -10.21
N LEU A 90 -6.53 3.35 -9.23
CA LEU A 90 -5.22 3.76 -8.81
C LEU A 90 -5.25 3.92 -7.29
N PHE A 91 -4.25 3.35 -6.63
CA PHE A 91 -3.99 3.54 -5.22
C PHE A 91 -2.64 4.23 -5.04
N GLY A 92 -2.66 5.41 -4.42
CA GLY A 92 -1.49 6.24 -4.19
C GLY A 92 -1.22 6.38 -2.71
N GLN A 93 0.05 6.40 -2.31
CA GLN A 93 0.46 6.63 -0.92
C GLN A 93 1.65 7.58 -0.92
N GLN A 94 1.59 8.66 -0.17
CA GLN A 94 2.69 9.62 -0.02
C GLN A 94 3.25 9.54 1.39
N TYR A 95 4.55 9.31 1.51
CA TYR A 95 5.24 9.16 2.77
C TYR A 95 6.29 10.24 2.97
N VAL A 96 6.43 10.68 4.22
CA VAL A 96 7.55 11.52 4.67
C VAL A 96 8.11 10.96 5.96
N SER A 97 9.42 10.82 6.05
CA SER A 97 10.07 10.41 7.29
C SER A 97 10.02 11.55 8.31
N VAL A 98 9.59 11.25 9.53
CA VAL A 98 9.53 12.24 10.63
C VAL A 98 10.46 11.90 11.80
N GLY A 99 10.98 10.67 11.83
CA GLY A 99 11.87 10.20 12.90
C GLY A 99 12.39 8.79 12.65
N GLY A 100 13.12 8.25 13.62
CA GLY A 100 13.78 6.95 13.52
C GLY A 100 15.30 7.07 13.63
N ASN A 101 16.04 6.15 13.00
CA ASN A 101 17.49 6.10 13.10
C ASN A 101 18.13 7.36 12.48
N SER A 102 18.89 8.12 13.27
CA SER A 102 19.55 9.36 12.85
C SER A 102 20.69 9.16 11.87
N LYS A 103 21.25 7.94 11.78
CA LYS A 103 22.28 7.58 10.79
C LYS A 103 21.71 7.29 9.40
N ARG A 104 20.38 7.18 9.27
CA ARG A 104 19.70 6.88 8.01
C ARG A 104 19.22 8.15 7.31
N PRO A 105 19.29 8.22 5.97
CA PRO A 105 18.82 9.37 5.22
C PRO A 105 17.30 9.53 5.36
N ASP A 106 16.84 10.78 5.43
CA ASP A 106 15.42 11.10 5.39
C ASP A 106 14.82 10.73 4.03
N GLN A 107 13.53 10.38 4.05
CA GLN A 107 12.80 9.85 2.90
C GLN A 107 11.54 10.68 2.65
N ASN A 108 11.29 10.96 1.37
CA ASN A 108 10.05 11.55 0.89
C ASN A 108 9.75 10.95 -0.47
N TYR A 109 8.75 10.08 -0.54
CA TYR A 109 8.44 9.37 -1.76
C TYR A 109 6.97 8.99 -1.82
N MET A 110 6.49 8.87 -3.05
CA MET A 110 5.14 8.47 -3.38
C MET A 110 5.16 7.08 -4.01
N LEU A 111 4.27 6.20 -3.56
CA LEU A 111 4.00 4.90 -4.15
C LEU A 111 2.71 4.96 -4.96
N PHE A 112 2.72 4.33 -6.12
CA PHE A 112 1.54 4.19 -6.98
C PHE A 112 1.32 2.72 -7.34
N GLN A 113 0.10 2.25 -7.12
CA GLN A 113 -0.36 0.89 -7.43
C GLN A 113 -1.54 0.99 -8.42
N PRO A 114 -1.32 0.75 -9.72
CA PRO A 114 -2.41 0.66 -10.68
C PRO A 114 -3.24 -0.60 -10.40
N ILE A 115 -4.56 -0.48 -10.44
CA ILE A 115 -5.49 -1.58 -10.18
C ILE A 115 -6.23 -1.90 -11.47
N VAL A 116 -6.09 -3.13 -11.95
CA VAL A 116 -6.91 -3.65 -13.05
C VAL A 116 -7.47 -5.01 -12.65
N THR A 117 -8.78 -5.06 -12.46
CA THR A 117 -9.49 -6.29 -12.08
C THR A 117 -10.52 -6.66 -13.13
N LYS A 118 -10.43 -7.87 -13.69
CA LYS A 118 -11.50 -8.44 -14.53
C LYS A 118 -12.14 -9.61 -13.78
N ILE A 119 -13.46 -9.52 -13.58
CA ILE A 119 -14.24 -10.63 -13.05
C ILE A 119 -14.64 -11.50 -14.24
N LEU A 120 -14.32 -12.79 -14.16
CA LEU A 120 -14.68 -13.80 -15.15
C LEU A 120 -15.91 -14.58 -14.66
N ASP A 121 -16.52 -15.33 -15.56
CA ASP A 121 -17.63 -16.20 -15.18
C ASP A 121 -17.17 -17.27 -14.18
N HIS A 122 -18.14 -17.86 -13.45
CA HIS A 122 -17.90 -18.98 -12.53
C HIS A 122 -17.04 -18.62 -11.30
N GLY A 123 -16.94 -17.32 -10.97
CA GLY A 123 -16.30 -16.84 -9.74
C GLY A 123 -14.79 -16.60 -9.85
N TYR A 124 -14.19 -16.78 -11.02
CA TYR A 124 -12.78 -16.46 -11.26
C TYR A 124 -12.57 -14.95 -11.43
N PHE A 125 -11.39 -14.47 -11.09
CA PHE A 125 -10.99 -13.09 -11.32
C PHE A 125 -9.52 -13.00 -11.70
N LEU A 126 -9.20 -12.04 -12.56
CA LEU A 126 -7.83 -11.63 -12.87
C LEU A 126 -7.57 -10.29 -12.21
N ASN A 127 -6.53 -10.22 -11.39
CA ASN A 127 -6.11 -9.00 -10.71
C ASN A 127 -4.68 -8.67 -11.11
N PHE A 128 -4.48 -7.42 -11.53
CA PHE A 128 -3.18 -6.79 -11.65
C PHE A 128 -3.10 -5.69 -10.60
N LEU A 129 -2.11 -5.79 -9.74
CA LEU A 129 -1.82 -4.92 -8.58
C LEU A 129 -0.34 -4.51 -8.62
#